data_AF-A0A450SEH6-F1
#
_entry.id   AF-A0A450SEH6-F1
#
_cell.length_a   1.000
_cell.length_b   1.000
_cell.length_c   1.000
_cell.angle_alpha   90.00
_cell.angle_beta   90.00
_cell.angle_gamma   90.00
#
_symmetry.space_group_name_H-M   'P 1'
#
loop_
_entity.id
_entity.type
_entity.pdbx_description
1 polymer ?
#
loop_
_entity_poly.entity_id
_entity_poly.type
_entity_poly.pdbx_seq_one_letter_code
_entity_poly.pdbx_strand_id
1 'polypeptide(L)'
;MTRLANSETRKIRWSEALVSRLKIVLLHLLKWQFQTQYRSRSWNVALLEQRQQLADLPEGNPSLHHGIKIKFHQAYAMARKLAAAETGLPLESFPQECPYRLEEALDEGFYPS
;
A
#
# COMPACT_ATOMS: atom_id res chain seq x y z
N MET A 1 -35.95 -0.90 5.70
CA MET A 1 -34.83 0.07 5.64
C MET A 1 -33.46 -0.62 5.78
N THR A 2 -33.21 -1.74 5.08
CA THR A 2 -32.07 -2.65 5.40
C THR A 2 -31.03 -2.79 4.27
N ARG A 3 -31.33 -2.34 3.04
CA ARG A 3 -30.47 -2.57 1.86
C ARG A 3 -29.42 -1.48 1.63
N LEU A 4 -29.70 -0.23 2.03
CA LEU A 4 -28.81 0.92 1.82
C LEU A 4 -27.67 0.97 2.85
N ALA A 5 -27.96 0.76 4.15
CA ALA A 5 -26.94 0.75 5.21
C ALA A 5 -25.85 -0.32 5.01
N ASN A 6 -26.24 -1.52 4.56
CA ASN A 6 -25.28 -2.61 4.31
C ASN A 6 -24.34 -2.33 3.11
N SER A 7 -24.77 -1.48 2.17
CA SER A 7 -23.94 -1.07 1.03
C SER A 7 -22.90 -0.01 1.42
N GLU A 8 -23.24 0.86 2.37
CA GLU A 8 -22.39 1.97 2.81
C GLU A 8 -21.32 1.52 3.81
N THR A 9 -21.70 0.68 4.79
CA THR A 9 -20.72 0.02 5.68
C THR A 9 -19.72 -0.82 4.90
N ARG A 10 -20.21 -1.53 3.87
CA ARG A 10 -19.36 -2.30 2.96
C ARG A 10 -18.36 -1.38 2.28
N LYS A 11 -18.81 -0.29 1.63
CA LYS A 11 -17.94 0.71 0.97
C LYS A 11 -16.85 1.27 1.90
N ILE A 12 -17.20 1.65 3.14
CA ILE A 12 -16.25 2.20 4.12
C ILE A 12 -15.16 1.17 4.45
N ARG A 13 -15.56 -0.06 4.81
CA ARG A 13 -14.61 -1.13 5.14
C ARG A 13 -13.66 -1.46 3.99
N TRP A 14 -14.17 -1.47 2.75
CA TRP A 14 -13.32 -1.67 1.57
C TRP A 14 -12.32 -0.54 1.37
N SER A 15 -12.74 0.71 1.59
CA SER A 15 -11.84 1.87 1.49
C SER A 15 -10.71 1.80 2.51
N GLU A 16 -11.02 1.43 3.76
CA GLU A 16 -10.03 1.25 4.83
C GLU A 16 -9.09 0.07 4.53
N ALA A 17 -9.64 -1.06 4.04
CA ALA A 17 -8.85 -2.21 3.64
C ALA A 17 -7.87 -1.87 2.51
N LEU A 18 -8.32 -1.13 1.48
CA LEU A 18 -7.46 -0.67 0.39
C LEU A 18 -6.30 0.18 0.90
N VAL A 19 -6.58 1.19 1.74
CA VAL A 19 -5.53 2.06 2.31
C VAL A 19 -4.55 1.26 3.16
N SER A 20 -5.06 0.33 3.98
CA SER A 20 -4.22 -0.53 4.82
C SER A 20 -3.28 -1.41 3.99
N ARG A 21 -3.79 -2.02 2.91
CA ARG A 21 -3.01 -2.86 1.99
C ARG A 21 -1.95 -2.07 1.24
N LEU A 22 -2.34 -0.94 0.64
CA LEU A 22 -1.40 -0.04 -0.04
C LEU A 22 -0.29 0.44 0.89
N LYS A 23 -0.62 0.71 2.16
CA LYS A 23 0.37 1.10 3.17
C LYS A 23 1.41 0.01 3.38
N ILE A 24 1.00 -1.27 3.47
CA ILE A 24 1.94 -2.38 3.67
C ILE A 24 2.81 -2.61 2.42
N VAL A 25 2.23 -2.54 1.22
CA VAL A 25 3.00 -2.59 -0.04
C VAL A 25 4.07 -1.50 -0.06
N LEU A 26 3.68 -0.25 0.17
CA LEU A 26 4.58 0.90 0.15
C LEU A 26 5.65 0.83 1.25
N LEU A 27 5.31 0.32 2.43
CA LEU A 27 6.26 0.06 3.51
C LEU A 27 7.35 -0.90 3.05
N HIS A 28 6.96 -2.03 2.45
CA HIS A 28 7.93 -3.02 1.98
C HIS A 28 8.77 -2.50 0.81
N LEU A 29 8.22 -1.69 -0.09
CA LEU A 29 9.00 -1.04 -1.15
C LEU A 29 10.04 -0.06 -0.59
N LEU A 30 9.67 0.75 0.41
CA LEU A 30 10.60 1.65 1.09
C LEU A 30 11.72 0.87 1.80
N LYS A 31 11.38 -0.19 2.53
CA LYS A 31 12.38 -1.07 3.16
C LYS A 31 13.28 -1.72 2.12
N TRP A 32 12.70 -2.14 0.99
CA TRP A 32 13.45 -2.74 -0.11
C TRP A 32 14.48 -1.76 -0.69
N GLN A 33 14.10 -0.51 -0.92
CA GLN A 33 14.97 0.50 -1.52
C GLN A 33 16.01 1.03 -0.52
N PHE A 34 15.60 1.37 0.70
CA PHE A 34 16.44 2.12 1.65
C PHE A 34 17.12 1.24 2.71
N GLN A 35 16.79 -0.06 2.77
CA GLN A 35 17.36 -1.02 3.73
C GLN A 35 17.84 -2.30 3.02
N THR A 36 18.62 -2.12 1.95
CA THR A 36 19.01 -3.20 1.01
C THR A 36 19.66 -4.42 1.67
N GLN A 37 20.40 -4.21 2.75
CA GLN A 37 21.11 -5.24 3.51
C GLN A 37 20.18 -6.19 4.31
N TYR A 38 18.90 -5.84 4.48
CA TYR A 38 17.91 -6.66 5.19
C TYR A 38 16.82 -7.23 4.28
N ARG A 39 16.97 -7.13 2.96
CA ARG A 39 16.08 -7.78 1.99
C ARG A 39 15.99 -9.28 2.31
N SER A 40 14.80 -9.74 2.66
CA SER A 40 14.56 -11.11 3.08
C SER A 40 13.45 -11.78 2.27
N ARG A 41 13.46 -13.11 2.22
CA ARG A 41 12.39 -13.89 1.57
C ARG A 41 11.02 -13.62 2.20
N SER A 42 10.94 -13.45 3.52
CA SER A 42 9.67 -13.18 4.20
C SER A 42 9.09 -11.82 3.82
N TRP A 43 9.91 -10.78 3.63
CA TRP A 43 9.43 -9.48 3.14
C TRP A 43 8.94 -9.56 1.70
N ASN A 44 9.64 -10.34 0.87
CA ASN A 44 9.20 -10.56 -0.51
C ASN A 44 7.85 -11.28 -0.56
N VAL A 45 7.68 -12.34 0.24
CA VAL A 45 6.41 -13.07 0.36
C VAL A 45 5.28 -12.15 0.85
N ALA A 46 5.53 -11.34 1.88
CA ALA A 46 4.53 -10.39 2.38
C ALA A 46 4.13 -9.34 1.31
N LEU A 47 5.10 -8.82 0.55
CA LEU A 47 4.84 -7.89 -0.55
C LEU A 47 3.99 -8.54 -1.65
N LEU A 48 4.34 -9.75 -2.08
CA LEU A 48 3.58 -10.49 -3.09
C LEU A 48 2.15 -10.79 -2.61
N GLU A 49 1.99 -11.24 -1.37
CA GLU A 49 0.67 -11.52 -0.80
C GLU A 49 -0.22 -10.27 -0.79
N GLN A 50 0.32 -9.11 -0.38
CA GLN A 50 -0.47 -7.87 -0.38
C GLN A 50 -0.81 -7.38 -1.79
N ARG A 51 0.09 -7.58 -2.77
CA ARG A 51 -0.19 -7.28 -4.19
C ARG A 51 -1.30 -8.16 -4.75
N GLN A 52 -1.24 -9.47 -4.51
CA GLN A 52 -2.30 -10.40 -4.92
C GLN A 52 -3.64 -10.01 -4.28
N GLN A 53 -3.65 -9.70 -2.96
CA GLN A 53 -4.87 -9.28 -2.27
C GLN A 53 -5.42 -7.93 -2.75
N LEU A 54 -4.59 -7.07 -3.35
CA LEU A 54 -5.01 -5.85 -4.01
C LEU A 54 -5.57 -6.12 -5.42
N ALA A 55 -4.98 -7.06 -6.16
CA ALA A 55 -5.46 -7.50 -7.46
C ALA A 55 -6.81 -8.23 -7.37
N ASP A 56 -7.02 -9.01 -6.31
CA ASP A 56 -8.27 -9.74 -6.04
C ASP A 56 -9.40 -8.81 -5.54
N LEU A 57 -9.14 -7.52 -5.34
CA LEU A 57 -10.20 -6.56 -5.05
C LEU A 57 -11.13 -6.48 -6.27
N PRO A 58 -12.44 -6.70 -6.11
CA PRO A 58 -13.36 -6.83 -7.23
C PRO A 58 -13.30 -5.61 -8.15
N GLU A 59 -12.83 -5.82 -9.38
CA GLU A 59 -12.70 -4.84 -10.47
C GLU A 59 -14.01 -4.04 -10.69
N GLY A 60 -15.15 -4.66 -10.39
CA GLY A 60 -16.49 -4.09 -10.56
C GLY A 60 -16.89 -2.99 -9.59
N ASN A 61 -15.98 -2.41 -8.80
CA ASN A 61 -16.33 -1.29 -7.92
C ASN A 61 -15.73 0.04 -8.42
N PRO A 62 -16.49 0.85 -9.19
CA PRO A 62 -16.03 2.15 -9.67
C PRO A 62 -15.60 3.09 -8.54
N SER A 63 -16.12 2.91 -7.32
CA SER A 63 -15.73 3.70 -6.14
C SER A 63 -14.36 3.32 -5.56
N LEU A 64 -13.84 2.12 -5.87
CA LEU A 64 -12.46 1.73 -5.55
C LEU A 64 -11.47 2.47 -6.46
N HIS A 65 -11.77 2.57 -7.76
CA HIS A 65 -11.01 3.42 -8.68
C HIS A 65 -11.16 4.92 -8.35
N HIS A 66 -12.34 5.34 -7.88
CA HIS A 66 -12.57 6.71 -7.46
C HIS A 66 -11.73 7.07 -6.23
N GLY A 67 -10.75 7.95 -6.44
CA GLY A 67 -9.85 8.41 -5.39
C GLY A 67 -8.79 7.39 -4.96
N ILE A 68 -8.50 6.35 -5.75
CA ILE A 68 -7.38 5.44 -5.46
C ILE A 68 -6.05 6.20 -5.35
N LYS A 69 -5.84 7.22 -6.18
CA LYS A 69 -4.67 8.11 -6.10
C LYS A 69 -4.59 8.84 -4.76
N ILE A 70 -5.70 9.39 -4.27
CA ILE A 70 -5.76 10.06 -2.97
C ILE A 70 -5.43 9.06 -1.85
N LYS A 71 -6.03 7.88 -1.88
CA LYS A 71 -5.77 6.80 -0.93
C LYS A 71 -4.33 6.31 -0.99
N PHE A 72 -3.72 6.29 -2.17
CA PHE A 72 -2.32 5.94 -2.37
C PHE A 72 -1.38 6.95 -1.72
N HIS A 73 -1.63 8.25 -1.89
CA HIS A 73 -0.86 9.29 -1.18
C HIS A 73 -1.04 9.22 0.35
N GLN A 74 -2.27 8.95 0.83
CA GLN A 74 -2.53 8.74 2.26
C GLN A 74 -1.76 7.50 2.78
N ALA A 75 -1.83 6.40 2.05
CA ALA A 75 -1.11 5.16 2.36
C ALA A 75 0.40 5.40 2.41
N TYR A 76 0.95 6.18 1.47
CA TYR A 76 2.36 6.55 1.46
C TYR A 76 2.78 7.34 2.70
N ALA A 77 2.02 8.36 3.08
CA ALA A 77 2.32 9.16 4.26
C ALA A 77 2.38 8.31 5.55
N MET A 78 1.53 7.28 5.64
CA MET A 78 1.55 6.30 6.74
C MET A 78 2.73 5.33 6.62
N ALA A 79 2.97 4.79 5.43
CA ALA A 79 4.05 3.85 5.15
C ALA A 79 5.44 4.46 5.42
N ARG A 80 5.64 5.73 5.06
CA ARG A 80 6.88 6.48 5.30
C ARG A 80 7.23 6.55 6.80
N LYS A 81 6.24 6.89 7.63
CA LYS A 81 6.41 6.92 9.10
C LYS A 81 6.70 5.55 9.67
N LEU A 82 6.00 4.53 9.18
CA LEU A 82 6.18 3.16 9.64
C LEU A 82 7.54 2.59 9.20
N ALA A 83 8.01 2.92 7.99
CA ALA A 83 9.34 2.54 7.51
C ALA A 83 10.43 3.14 8.38
N ALA A 84 10.34 4.43 8.73
CA ALA A 84 11.27 5.04 9.68
C ALA A 84 11.29 4.32 11.03
N ALA A 85 10.10 4.01 11.58
CA ALA A 85 9.99 3.30 12.84
C ALA A 85 10.55 1.86 12.79
N GLU A 86 10.28 1.10 11.73
CA GLU A 86 10.73 -0.31 11.60
C GLU A 86 12.22 -0.45 11.25
N THR A 87 12.75 0.49 10.45
CA THR A 87 14.16 0.43 10.01
C THR A 87 15.12 1.10 10.98
N GLY A 88 14.61 1.98 11.87
CA GLY A 88 15.43 2.84 12.71
C GLY A 88 16.11 3.99 11.95
N LEU A 89 15.85 4.14 10.65
CA LEU A 89 16.37 5.25 9.86
C LEU A 89 15.58 6.53 10.15
N PRO A 90 16.24 7.72 10.13
CA PRO A 90 15.54 9.00 10.20
C PRO A 90 14.48 9.12 9.12
N LEU A 91 13.36 9.80 9.40
CA LEU A 91 12.25 9.98 8.46
C LEU A 91 12.70 10.66 7.16
N GLU A 92 13.71 11.51 7.24
CA GLU A 92 14.37 12.25 6.17
C GLU A 92 15.12 11.34 5.19
N SER A 93 15.46 10.11 5.60
CA SER A 93 16.05 9.09 4.73
C SER A 93 15.04 8.62 3.67
N PHE A 94 13.75 8.84 3.90
CA PHE A 94 12.68 8.52 2.98
C PHE A 94 12.15 9.79 2.32
N PRO A 95 11.95 9.79 0.99
CA PRO A 95 11.40 10.92 0.25
C PRO A 95 10.12 11.49 0.88
N GLN A 96 9.91 12.81 0.79
CA GLN A 96 8.68 13.42 1.27
C GLN A 96 7.48 13.09 0.37
N GLU A 97 7.73 12.98 -0.93
CA GLU A 97 6.76 12.57 -1.94
C GLU A 97 6.98 11.10 -2.32
N CYS A 98 5.90 10.41 -2.71
CA CYS A 98 6.00 9.00 -3.06
C CYS A 98 6.89 8.81 -4.31
N PRO A 99 7.98 8.05 -4.23
CA PRO A 99 8.87 7.83 -5.37
C PRO A 99 8.31 6.79 -6.36
N TYR A 100 7.17 6.17 -6.06
CA TYR A 100 6.57 5.10 -6.85
C TYR A 100 5.25 5.57 -7.44
N ARG A 101 4.97 5.10 -8.65
CA ARG A 101 3.66 5.18 -9.27
C ARG A 101 2.74 4.13 -8.66
N LEU A 102 1.44 4.38 -8.72
CA LEU A 102 0.45 3.38 -8.31
C LEU A 102 0.62 2.07 -9.10
N GLU A 103 0.88 2.18 -10.39
CA GLU A 103 1.09 1.02 -11.26
C GLU A 103 2.30 0.17 -10.83
N GLU A 104 3.41 0.81 -10.47
CA GLU A 104 4.62 0.14 -9.97
C GLU A 104 4.40 -0.53 -8.60
N ALA A 105 3.61 0.12 -7.73
CA ALA A 105 3.27 -0.47 -6.45
C ALA A 105 2.45 -1.76 -6.60
N LEU A 106 1.61 -1.84 -7.64
CA LEU A 106 0.75 -2.98 -7.92
C LEU A 106 1.44 -4.07 -8.78
N ASP A 107 2.49 -3.72 -9.51
CA ASP A 107 3.24 -4.66 -10.36
C ASP A 107 4.06 -5.66 -9.51
N GLU A 108 3.73 -6.95 -9.62
CA GLU A 108 4.44 -8.03 -8.93
C GLU A 108 5.93 -8.12 -9.28
N GLY A 109 6.33 -7.72 -10.49
CA GLY A 109 7.71 -7.72 -10.95
C GLY A 109 8.51 -6.48 -10.52
N PHE A 110 7.85 -5.45 -9.98
CA PHE A 110 8.52 -4.21 -9.63
C PHE A 110 9.21 -4.29 -8.27
N TYR A 111 10.51 -3.98 -8.26
CA TYR A 111 11.34 -3.82 -7.08
C TYR A 111 12.29 -2.63 -7.29
N PRO A 112 12.26 -1.61 -6.41
CA PRO A 112 13.09 -0.42 -6.57
C PRO A 112 14.56 -0.74 -6.31
N SER A 113 15.44 -0.12 -7.10
CA SER A 113 16.90 -0.22 -6.96
C SER A 113 17.40 0.60 -5.78
#